data_AF-A0A931HNV8-F1
#
_entry.id   AF-A0A931HNV8-F1
#
_cell.length_a   1.000
_cell.length_b   1.000
_cell.length_c   1.000
_cell.angle_alpha   90.00
_cell.angle_beta   90.00
_cell.angle_gamma   90.00
#
_symmetry.space_group_name_H-M   'P 1'
#
loop_
_entity.id
_entity.type
_entity.pdbx_description
1 polymer ?
#
loop_
_entity_poly.entity_id
_entity_poly.type
_entity_poly.pdbx_seq_one_letter_code
_entity_poly.pdbx_strand_id
1 'polypeptide(L)'
;RDHDILFVVDEVVTGFGRIGGSWFASSRFDLQPDIMTTAKGLTSGYLPMGAVFVAPRVAEPFFAGGVWWRHGYTYGGHAGSAAAAL
;
A
#
# COMPACT_ATOMS: atom_id res chain seq x y z
N ARG A 1 4.06 16.00 11.80
CA ARG A 1 4.15 14.89 12.77
C ARG A 1 3.80 15.34 14.20
N ASP A 2 3.77 16.65 14.44
CA ASP A 2 3.65 17.30 15.75
C ASP A 2 2.34 17.06 16.50
N HIS A 3 1.34 16.47 15.84
CA HIS A 3 0.02 16.18 16.40
C HIS A 3 -0.32 14.68 16.44
N ASP A 4 0.65 13.81 16.12
CA ASP A 4 0.48 12.36 16.10
C ASP A 4 -0.72 11.87 15.25
N ILE A 5 -0.99 12.58 14.15
CA ILE A 5 -2.00 12.18 13.17
C ILE A 5 -1.31 11.32 12.09
N LEU A 6 -1.93 10.19 11.76
CA LEU A 6 -1.47 9.33 10.66
C LEU A 6 -1.67 10.03 9.32
N PHE A 7 -0.61 10.05 8.52
CA PHE A 7 -0.65 10.55 7.16
C PHE A 7 -0.85 9.39 6.17
N VAL A 8 -1.99 9.39 5.50
CA VAL A 8 -2.35 8.37 4.51
C VAL A 8 -2.36 8.99 3.12
N VAL A 9 -1.70 8.35 2.17
CA VAL A 9 -1.76 8.73 0.75
C VAL A 9 -2.49 7.66 -0.05
N ASP A 10 -3.35 8.11 -0.95
CA ASP A 10 -4.00 7.23 -1.91
C ASP A 10 -3.26 7.27 -3.25
N GLU A 11 -2.51 6.21 -3.52
CA GLU A 11 -1.69 6.05 -4.73
C GLU A 11 -2.32 5.03 -5.70
N VAL A 12 -3.61 4.73 -5.55
CA VAL A 12 -4.32 3.81 -6.45
C VAL A 12 -4.26 4.28 -7.90
N VAL A 13 -4.26 5.60 -8.14
CA VAL A 13 -4.14 6.17 -9.50
C VAL A 13 -2.71 6.62 -9.78
N THR A 14 -2.06 7.29 -8.85
CA THR A 14 -0.78 7.98 -9.06
C THR A 14 0.44 7.07 -8.98
N GLY A 15 0.30 5.87 -8.41
CA GLY A 15 1.34 4.87 -8.35
C GLY A 15 1.65 4.21 -9.69
N PHE A 16 2.68 3.36 -9.68
CA PHE A 16 3.13 2.55 -10.82
C PHE A 16 3.41 3.38 -12.09
N GLY A 17 4.00 4.56 -11.92
CA GLY A 17 4.54 5.37 -13.03
C GLY A 17 3.54 6.31 -13.71
N ARG A 18 2.26 6.34 -13.27
CA ARG A 18 1.21 7.17 -13.89
C ARG A 18 1.59 8.65 -14.03
N ILE A 19 2.29 9.18 -13.04
CA ILE A 19 2.61 10.62 -12.93
C ILE A 19 3.81 11.07 -13.78
N GLY A 20 4.51 10.12 -14.41
CA GLY A 20 5.72 10.39 -15.21
C GLY A 20 6.94 10.79 -14.35
N GLY A 21 8.11 10.23 -14.68
CA GLY A 21 9.38 10.58 -14.02
C GLY A 21 9.53 10.09 -12.57
N SER A 22 8.53 9.40 -12.01
CA SER A 22 8.57 8.78 -10.68
C SER A 22 7.57 7.62 -10.61
N TRP A 23 7.86 6.62 -9.78
CA TRP A 23 6.97 5.47 -9.58
C TRP A 23 5.70 5.83 -8.79
N PHE A 24 5.84 6.71 -7.79
CA PHE A 24 4.75 7.15 -6.90
C PHE A 24 4.80 8.67 -6.72
N ALA A 25 3.64 9.30 -6.54
CA ALA A 25 3.57 10.75 -6.25
C ALA A 25 4.28 11.12 -4.96
N SER A 26 4.21 10.23 -3.98
CA SER A 26 4.89 10.36 -2.69
C SER A 26 6.39 10.56 -2.86
N SER A 27 7.03 9.82 -3.76
CA SER A 27 8.45 10.01 -4.07
C SER A 27 8.72 11.34 -4.78
N ARG A 28 7.85 11.74 -5.71
CA ARG A 28 8.01 13.01 -6.46
C ARG A 28 7.88 14.24 -5.57
N PHE A 29 6.97 14.19 -4.61
CA PHE A 29 6.66 15.31 -3.70
C PHE A 29 7.36 15.18 -2.34
N ASP A 30 8.30 14.24 -2.19
CA ASP A 30 9.02 13.95 -0.95
C ASP A 30 8.09 13.79 0.28
N LEU A 31 6.98 13.07 0.06
CA LEU A 31 6.02 12.74 1.10
C LEU A 31 6.53 11.55 1.90
N GLN A 32 6.32 11.61 3.21
CA GLN A 32 6.66 10.54 4.15
C GLN A 32 5.39 9.98 4.80
N PRO A 33 4.53 9.26 4.02
CA PRO A 33 3.28 8.72 4.50
C PRO A 33 3.50 7.54 5.46
N ASP A 34 2.54 7.35 6.35
CA ASP A 34 2.50 6.21 7.27
C ASP A 34 1.78 5.02 6.66
N ILE A 35 0.83 5.28 5.76
CA ILE A 35 0.06 4.29 5.04
C ILE A 35 -0.10 4.74 3.59
N MET A 36 0.06 3.83 2.65
CA MET A 36 -0.17 4.05 1.22
C MET A 36 -1.10 3.00 0.65
N THR A 37 -2.19 3.41 0.00
CA THR A 37 -3.08 2.50 -0.73
C THR A 37 -2.65 2.38 -2.19
N THR A 38 -2.71 1.17 -2.74
CA THR A 38 -2.33 0.87 -4.13
C THR A 38 -3.28 -0.18 -4.73
N ALA A 39 -3.51 -0.11 -6.05
CA ALA A 39 -4.25 -1.09 -6.85
C ALA A 39 -3.99 -0.77 -8.33
N LYS A 40 -4.99 -0.97 -9.23
CA LYS A 40 -4.97 -0.58 -10.66
C LYS A 40 -3.67 -0.94 -11.37
N GLY A 41 -2.73 0.01 -11.45
CA GLY A 41 -1.41 -0.17 -12.07
C GLY A 41 -0.61 -1.33 -11.47
N LEU A 42 -0.90 -1.72 -10.22
CA LEU A 42 -0.27 -2.85 -9.52
C LEU A 42 -0.27 -4.15 -10.35
N THR A 43 -1.38 -4.44 -11.03
CA THR A 43 -1.52 -5.59 -11.93
C THR A 43 -1.77 -5.18 -13.37
N SER A 44 -1.58 -3.88 -13.69
CA SER A 44 -2.02 -3.27 -14.94
C SER A 44 -3.47 -3.59 -15.35
N GLY A 45 -4.33 -3.90 -14.37
CA GLY A 45 -5.73 -4.28 -14.62
C GLY A 45 -5.97 -5.72 -15.11
N TYR A 46 -4.94 -6.56 -15.22
CA TYR A 46 -5.08 -7.94 -15.71
C TYR A 46 -5.82 -8.85 -14.74
N LEU A 47 -5.56 -8.70 -13.44
CA LEU A 47 -6.24 -9.43 -12.37
C LEU A 47 -6.52 -8.50 -11.18
N PRO A 48 -7.59 -8.74 -10.41
CA PRO A 48 -7.94 -7.89 -9.27
C PRO A 48 -6.91 -8.06 -8.15
N MET A 49 -6.31 -6.95 -7.74
CA MET A 49 -5.47 -6.83 -6.54
C MET A 49 -5.44 -5.39 -6.06
N GLY A 50 -5.49 -5.24 -4.73
CA GLY A 50 -5.06 -4.03 -4.04
C GLY A 50 -4.02 -4.40 -2.98
N ALA A 51 -3.21 -3.43 -2.59
CA ALA A 51 -2.25 -3.57 -1.50
C ALA A 51 -2.18 -2.29 -0.68
N VAL A 52 -1.92 -2.45 0.62
CA VAL A 52 -1.67 -1.35 1.53
C VAL A 52 -0.24 -1.50 2.03
N PHE A 53 0.59 -0.49 1.78
CA PHE A 53 1.91 -0.41 2.39
C PHE A 53 1.80 0.36 3.69
N VAL A 54 2.44 -0.14 4.75
CA VAL A 54 2.31 0.38 6.11
C VAL A 54 3.70 0.60 6.67
N ALA A 55 3.97 1.80 7.16
CA ALA A 55 5.24 2.16 7.77
C ALA A 55 5.49 1.32 9.04
N PRO A 56 6.76 0.98 9.36
CA PRO A 56 7.09 0.15 10.52
C PRO A 56 6.46 0.64 11.83
N ARG A 57 6.44 1.95 12.09
CA ARG A 57 5.85 2.52 13.32
C ARG A 57 4.36 2.20 13.51
N VAL A 58 3.64 1.95 12.41
CA VAL A 58 2.21 1.57 12.43
C VAL A 58 2.06 0.06 12.46
N ALA A 59 2.95 -0.68 11.80
CA ALA A 59 2.89 -2.14 11.70
C ALA A 59 3.44 -2.86 12.95
N GLU A 60 4.44 -2.29 13.61
CA GLU A 60 5.19 -2.90 14.72
C GLU A 60 4.30 -3.46 15.85
N PRO A 61 3.25 -2.76 16.33
CA PRO A 61 2.39 -3.30 17.38
C PRO A 61 1.70 -4.61 17.00
N PHE A 62 1.48 -4.87 15.71
CA PHE A 62 0.83 -6.10 15.23
C PHE A 62 1.75 -7.32 15.21
N PHE A 63 3.06 -7.13 15.40
CA PHE A 63 4.03 -8.22 15.50
C PHE A 63 4.33 -8.63 16.96
N ALA A 64 3.72 -7.96 17.94
CA ALA A 64 3.81 -8.34 19.34
C ALA A 64 2.98 -9.62 19.63
N GLY A 65 3.48 -10.47 20.52
CA GLY A 65 2.78 -11.68 20.93
C GLY A 65 1.40 -11.39 21.50
N GLY A 66 0.39 -12.14 21.06
CA GLY A 66 -1.01 -11.99 21.51
C GLY A 66 -1.81 -10.91 20.79
N VAL A 67 -1.21 -10.15 19.88
CA VAL A 67 -1.92 -9.20 19.01
C VAL A 67 -2.36 -9.91 17.73
N TRP A 68 -3.62 -9.72 17.36
CA TRP A 68 -4.21 -10.33 16.16
C TRP A 68 -4.84 -9.26 15.27
N TRP A 69 -4.35 -9.13 14.05
CA TRP A 69 -5.01 -8.33 13.03
C TRP A 69 -6.21 -9.09 12.45
N ARG A 70 -7.42 -8.74 12.91
CA ARG A 70 -8.68 -9.41 12.54
C ARG A 70 -9.34 -8.78 11.31
N HIS A 71 -8.59 -8.69 10.22
CA HIS A 71 -9.10 -8.20 8.95
C HIS A 71 -8.50 -9.00 7.81
N GLY A 72 -9.32 -9.33 6.81
CA GLY A 72 -8.90 -10.14 5.68
C GLY A 72 -9.99 -10.26 4.63
N TYR A 73 -9.57 -10.68 3.44
CA TYR A 73 -10.44 -10.95 2.31
C TYR A 73 -10.20 -12.39 1.85
N THR A 74 -11.24 -13.08 1.38
CA THR A 74 -11.12 -14.45 0.85
C THR A 74 -10.03 -14.58 -0.23
N TYR A 75 -9.88 -13.54 -1.06
CA TYR A 75 -8.87 -13.49 -2.13
C TYR A 75 -7.67 -12.59 -1.79
N GLY A 76 -7.49 -12.21 -0.52
CA GLY A 76 -6.31 -11.48 -0.08
C GLY A 76 -5.05 -12.33 -0.30
N GLY A 77 -4.04 -11.77 -0.97
CA GLY A 77 -2.82 -12.51 -1.31
C GLY A 77 -3.01 -13.60 -2.38
N HIS A 78 -4.05 -13.52 -3.22
CA HIS A 78 -4.32 -14.49 -4.28
C HIS A 78 -3.09 -14.70 -5.19
N ALA A 79 -2.60 -15.93 -5.27
CA ALA A 79 -1.32 -16.27 -5.93
C ALA A 79 -1.31 -15.87 -7.42
N GLY A 80 -2.41 -16.08 -8.15
CA GLY A 80 -2.50 -15.68 -9.55
C GLY A 80 -2.46 -14.16 -9.74
N SER A 81 -3.09 -13.41 -8.83
CA SER A 81 -3.06 -11.95 -8.90
C SER A 81 -1.68 -11.40 -8.52
N ALA A 82 -0.97 -12.06 -7.60
CA ALA A 82 0.42 -11.75 -7.26
C ALA A 82 1.35 -12.01 -8.45
N ALA A 83 1.18 -13.14 -9.13
CA ALA A 83 1.94 -13.46 -10.34
C ALA A 83 1.74 -12.42 -11.45
N ALA A 84 0.53 -11.85 -11.60
CA ALA A 84 0.26 -10.78 -12.55
C ALA A 84 0.85 -9.41 -12.15
N ALA A 85 1.29 -9.24 -10.89
CA ALA A 85 1.89 -8.00 -10.39
C ALA A 85 3.43 -8.01 -10.39
N LEU A 86 4.06 -9.17 -10.61
CA LEU A 86 5.52 -9.35 -10.68
C LEU A 86 6.07 -9.03 -12.07
#